data_AF-A0A7C7EZD2-F1
#
_entry.id   AF-A0A7C7EZD2-F1
#
_cell.length_a   1.000
_cell.length_b   1.000
_cell.length_c   1.000
_cell.angle_alpha   90.00
_cell.angle_beta   90.00
_cell.angle_gamma   90.00
#
_symmetry.space_group_name_H-M   'P 1'
#
loop_
_entity.id
_entity.type
_entity.pdbx_description
1 polymer ?
#
loop_
_entity_poly.entity_id
_entity_poly.type
_entity_poly.pdbx_seq_one_letter_code
_entity_poly.pdbx_strand_id
1 'polypeptide(L)'
;MITCKNCGLQASEDARYCPHCGTLIAESPVTPVGETLTETPAEGKIAGAMTAPAEARSRQPLTNPASPIISIFLGVAGAIIGIFLSTAPFIGIFTGIFAGLAIYHGIQSRKVQVSRRADWGLILGSVTAFLTVVLVIYQINVTVKANNLNQEISAEIGIEIPKILPSGHTIYETADEKAAGYMYFYTLNEQKAGEFLDNLQNHASHGIFPLPTEDLTLLEEITEKKFLDFPQTGYYLIYDRLNETYGVDLNETKHHYLLLIYDDKKYTITIYDIRYEE
;
A
#
# COMPACT_ATOMS: atom_id res chain seq x y z
N MET A 1 13.96 -46.98 22.65
CA MET A 1 13.64 -45.83 21.76
C MET A 1 13.54 -46.33 20.34
N ILE A 2 12.65 -45.76 19.52
CA ILE A 2 12.44 -46.18 18.12
C ILE A 2 12.91 -45.08 17.16
N THR A 3 13.66 -45.46 16.12
CA THR A 3 14.20 -44.52 15.14
C THR A 3 13.26 -44.38 13.94
N CYS A 4 12.89 -43.14 13.61
CA CYS A 4 12.09 -42.88 12.43
C CYS A 4 12.86 -43.24 11.15
N LYS A 5 12.34 -44.19 10.37
CA LYS A 5 12.94 -44.61 9.08
C LYS A 5 13.02 -43.50 8.03
N ASN A 6 12.23 -42.43 8.19
CA ASN A 6 12.15 -41.33 7.22
C ASN A 6 13.14 -40.19 7.54
N CYS A 7 13.24 -39.75 8.80
CA CYS A 7 14.05 -38.59 9.17
C CYS A 7 15.17 -38.87 10.18
N GLY A 8 15.34 -40.12 10.62
CA GLY A 8 16.41 -40.55 11.53
C GLY A 8 16.26 -40.09 12.99
N LEU A 9 15.18 -39.37 13.34
CA LEU A 9 14.95 -38.92 14.71
C LEU A 9 14.59 -40.10 15.62
N GLN A 10 15.19 -40.16 16.81
CA GLN A 10 14.80 -41.10 17.87
C GLN A 10 13.57 -40.57 18.61
N ALA A 11 12.54 -41.41 18.70
CA ALA A 11 11.30 -41.13 19.43
C ALA A 11 11.10 -42.15 20.56
N SER A 12 10.18 -41.81 21.48
CA SER A 12 9.71 -42.76 22.49
C SER A 12 9.11 -44.01 21.82
N GLU A 13 9.27 -45.18 22.44
CA GLU A 13 8.73 -46.44 21.92
C GLU A 13 7.20 -46.43 21.83
N ASP A 14 6.54 -45.61 22.65
CA ASP A 14 5.08 -45.45 22.67
C ASP A 14 4.56 -44.48 21.59
N ALA A 15 5.45 -43.82 20.85
CA ALA A 15 5.07 -42.83 19.86
C ALA A 15 4.54 -43.49 18.57
N ARG A 16 3.23 -43.40 18.32
CA ARG A 16 2.62 -43.84 17.05
C ARG A 16 3.14 -43.06 15.83
N TYR A 17 3.44 -41.77 15.99
CA TYR A 17 3.90 -40.88 14.91
C TYR A 17 5.18 -40.15 15.29
N CYS A 18 6.01 -39.85 14.28
CA CYS A 18 7.21 -39.05 14.43
C CYS A 18 6.86 -37.60 14.80
N PRO A 19 7.37 -37.04 15.91
CA PRO A 19 7.11 -35.64 16.26
C PRO A 19 7.77 -34.65 15.29
N HIS A 20 8.76 -35.09 14.50
CA HIS A 20 9.49 -34.22 13.58
C HIS A 20 8.94 -34.24 12.15
N CYS A 21 8.55 -35.41 11.63
CA CYS A 21 8.10 -35.53 10.23
C CYS A 21 6.70 -36.14 10.07
N GLY A 22 6.00 -36.50 11.16
CA GLY A 22 4.64 -37.05 11.13
C GLY A 22 4.52 -38.47 10.55
N THR A 23 5.63 -39.12 10.19
CA THR A 23 5.61 -40.50 9.67
C THR A 23 5.23 -41.48 10.78
N LEU A 24 4.35 -42.45 10.50
CA LEU A 24 3.97 -43.51 11.44
C LEU A 24 5.22 -44.33 11.80
N ILE A 25 5.54 -44.47 13.09
CA ILE A 25 6.74 -45.19 13.55
C ILE A 25 6.41 -46.54 14.21
N ALA A 26 5.22 -46.70 14.83
CA ALA A 26 4.83 -47.94 15.48
C ALA A 26 3.41 -48.39 15.07
N GLU A 27 3.31 -49.63 14.57
CA GLU A 27 2.08 -50.42 14.53
C GLU A 27 1.98 -51.16 15.87
N SER A 28 1.17 -50.67 16.80
CA SER A 28 0.94 -51.38 18.06
C SER A 28 -0.09 -52.49 17.85
N PRO A 29 0.19 -53.75 18.25
CA PRO A 29 -0.78 -54.83 18.21
C PRO A 29 -1.85 -54.58 19.29
N VAL A 30 -3.10 -54.43 18.88
CA VAL A 30 -4.23 -54.38 19.81
C VAL A 30 -4.50 -55.81 20.28
N THR A 31 -4.09 -56.16 21.49
CA THR A 31 -4.62 -57.33 22.20
C THR A 31 -5.96 -56.94 22.84
N PRO A 32 -7.05 -57.70 22.59
CA PRO A 32 -8.32 -57.48 23.26
C PRO A 32 -8.29 -58.15 24.64
N VAL A 33 -8.66 -57.40 25.69
CA VAL A 33 -8.99 -57.97 27.00
C VAL A 33 -10.42 -58.50 26.91
N GLY A 34 -10.58 -59.80 27.13
CA GLY A 34 -11.86 -60.51 27.03
C GLY A 34 -12.64 -60.52 28.34
N GLU A 35 -13.96 -60.70 28.20
CA GLU A 35 -14.82 -61.32 29.21
C GLU A 35 -15.83 -62.26 28.53
N THR A 36 -15.71 -63.53 28.90
CA THR A 36 -16.79 -64.52 29.12
C THR A 36 -17.47 -65.24 27.93
N LEU A 37 -16.90 -66.42 27.65
CA LEU A 37 -17.49 -67.74 27.32
C LEU A 37 -18.98 -67.84 26.94
N THR A 38 -19.24 -68.36 25.73
CA THR A 38 -20.16 -69.48 25.47
C THR A 38 -19.88 -70.13 24.09
N GLU A 39 -19.35 -71.34 24.13
CA GLU A 39 -19.51 -72.54 23.26
C GLU A 39 -20.68 -72.52 22.23
N THR A 40 -20.70 -73.08 21.00
CA THR A 40 -19.85 -73.89 20.08
C THR A 40 -20.54 -73.86 18.65
N PRO A 41 -20.23 -74.71 17.63
CA PRO A 41 -19.59 -74.34 16.35
C PRO A 41 -20.50 -74.39 15.10
N ALA A 42 -20.06 -73.75 14.01
CA ALA A 42 -20.44 -74.18 12.66
C ALA A 42 -19.34 -73.84 11.64
N GLU A 43 -18.95 -74.86 10.89
CA GLU A 43 -17.93 -74.89 9.86
C GLU A 43 -18.23 -73.97 8.67
N GLY A 44 -17.15 -73.45 8.06
CA GLY A 44 -17.19 -72.78 6.77
C GLY A 44 -15.80 -72.59 6.18
N LYS A 45 -15.28 -73.64 5.53
CA LYS A 45 -14.30 -73.52 4.42
C LYS A 45 -14.88 -72.51 3.41
N ILE A 46 -14.12 -71.65 2.73
CA ILE A 46 -13.20 -72.01 1.64
C ILE A 46 -12.22 -70.85 1.37
N ALA A 47 -11.01 -71.25 1.00
CA ALA A 47 -9.95 -70.41 0.47
C ALA A 47 -10.32 -69.76 -0.88
N GLY A 48 -9.84 -68.54 -1.09
CA GLY A 48 -9.88 -67.81 -2.35
C GLY A 48 -8.80 -66.74 -2.35
N ALA A 49 -7.57 -67.17 -2.62
CA ALA A 49 -6.44 -66.28 -2.88
C ALA A 49 -6.50 -65.74 -4.31
N MET A 50 -5.85 -64.58 -4.52
CA MET A 50 -5.43 -63.98 -5.79
C MET A 50 -6.57 -63.27 -6.57
N THR A 51 -6.47 -62.03 -7.04
CA THR A 51 -5.39 -61.05 -7.21
C THR A 51 -6.11 -59.75 -7.59
N ALA A 52 -6.09 -58.74 -6.74
CA ALA A 52 -6.42 -57.38 -7.19
C ALA A 52 -5.12 -56.75 -7.70
N PRO A 53 -5.08 -56.14 -8.89
CA PRO A 53 -3.91 -55.40 -9.31
C PRO A 53 -3.78 -54.22 -8.35
N ALA A 54 -2.72 -54.24 -7.54
CA ALA A 54 -2.20 -53.05 -6.94
C ALA A 54 -1.75 -52.15 -8.09
N GLU A 55 -2.70 -51.37 -8.62
CA GLU A 55 -2.41 -50.17 -9.36
C GLU A 55 -1.70 -49.27 -8.34
N ALA A 56 -0.38 -49.46 -8.27
CA ALA A 56 0.54 -48.60 -7.59
C ALA A 56 0.36 -47.25 -8.26
N ARG A 57 -0.58 -46.48 -7.72
CA ARG A 57 -0.78 -45.08 -7.99
C ARG A 57 0.54 -44.45 -7.64
N SER A 58 1.38 -44.34 -8.67
CA SER A 58 2.64 -43.65 -8.72
C SER A 58 2.40 -42.32 -8.03
N ARG A 59 2.73 -42.27 -6.74
CA ARG A 59 2.86 -41.01 -6.01
C ARG A 59 4.10 -40.41 -6.64
N GLN A 60 3.95 -39.66 -7.72
CA GLN A 60 5.03 -38.87 -8.26
C GLN A 60 5.55 -38.00 -7.12
N PRO A 61 6.76 -38.26 -6.59
CA PRO A 61 7.39 -37.30 -5.73
C PRO A 61 8.26 -36.45 -6.65
N LEU A 62 7.95 -35.16 -6.77
CA LEU A 62 8.93 -34.08 -6.86
C LEU A 62 8.14 -32.85 -7.29
N THR A 63 7.45 -32.24 -6.34
CA THR A 63 7.35 -30.79 -6.38
C THR A 63 8.32 -30.23 -5.37
N ASN A 64 9.14 -29.30 -5.84
CA ASN A 64 10.16 -28.64 -5.05
C ASN A 64 9.54 -28.14 -3.73
N PRO A 65 10.01 -28.62 -2.55
CA PRO A 65 9.47 -28.21 -1.24
C PRO A 65 9.58 -26.71 -0.98
N ALA A 66 10.30 -25.97 -1.83
CA ALA A 66 10.39 -24.52 -1.79
C ALA A 66 9.08 -23.80 -2.18
N SER A 67 8.16 -24.41 -2.94
CA SER A 67 6.99 -23.69 -3.49
C SER A 67 6.08 -22.99 -2.46
N PRO A 68 5.76 -23.57 -1.28
CA PRO A 68 4.93 -22.89 -0.28
C PRO A 68 5.71 -21.81 0.49
N ILE A 69 7.03 -21.94 0.55
CA ILE A 69 7.90 -20.92 1.18
C ILE A 69 8.00 -19.71 0.25
N ILE A 70 8.12 -19.95 -1.06
CA ILE A 70 8.16 -18.90 -2.09
C ILE A 70 6.86 -18.08 -2.09
N SER A 71 5.68 -18.70 -1.98
CA SER A 71 4.41 -17.95 -1.96
C SER A 71 4.27 -17.02 -0.76
N ILE A 72 4.69 -17.47 0.43
CA ILE A 72 4.70 -16.64 1.65
C ILE A 72 5.69 -15.48 1.50
N PHE A 73 6.91 -15.77 1.02
CA PHE A 73 7.93 -14.74 0.82
C PHE A 73 7.47 -13.67 -0.17
N LEU A 74 6.89 -14.06 -1.30
CA LEU A 74 6.35 -13.13 -2.31
C LEU A 74 5.20 -12.29 -1.75
N GLY A 75 4.30 -12.89 -0.95
CA GLY A 75 3.21 -12.17 -0.30
C GLY A 75 3.72 -11.10 0.68
N VAL A 76 4.69 -11.46 1.53
CA VAL A 76 5.31 -10.54 2.50
C VAL A 76 6.12 -9.45 1.79
N ALA A 77 6.93 -9.81 0.80
CA ALA A 77 7.69 -8.85 0.01
C ALA A 77 6.78 -7.85 -0.71
N GLY A 78 5.69 -8.34 -1.32
CA GLY A 78 4.67 -7.48 -1.94
C GLY A 78 4.03 -6.51 -0.94
N ALA A 79 3.73 -6.96 0.27
CA ALA A 79 3.17 -6.11 1.32
C ALA A 79 4.17 -5.02 1.79
N ILE A 80 5.43 -5.40 2.03
CA ILE A 80 6.49 -4.46 2.44
C ILE A 80 6.72 -3.41 1.34
N ILE A 81 6.84 -3.84 0.09
CA ILE A 81 6.99 -2.96 -1.08
C ILE A 81 5.79 -2.00 -1.16
N GLY A 82 4.57 -2.50 -0.99
CA GLY A 82 3.37 -1.67 -1.01
C GLY A 82 3.33 -0.60 0.08
N ILE A 83 3.81 -0.91 1.28
CA ILE A 83 3.85 0.03 2.41
C ILE A 83 4.96 1.09 2.20
N PHE A 84 6.20 0.65 1.94
CA PHE A 84 7.36 1.55 1.89
C PHE A 84 7.41 2.42 0.63
N LEU A 85 6.82 1.95 -0.47
CA LEU A 85 6.85 2.70 -1.72
C LEU A 85 5.57 3.48 -1.97
N SER A 86 4.59 3.49 -1.05
CA SER A 86 3.22 4.09 -1.13
C SER A 86 3.09 5.47 -1.79
N THR A 87 4.18 6.23 -1.91
CA THR A 87 4.25 7.55 -2.54
C THR A 87 4.58 7.54 -4.05
N ALA A 88 5.02 6.42 -4.62
CA ALA A 88 5.37 6.32 -6.04
C ALA A 88 4.17 5.93 -6.95
N PRO A 89 4.02 6.51 -8.14
CA PRO A 89 2.87 6.23 -9.03
C PRO A 89 2.86 4.81 -9.63
N PHE A 90 3.96 4.05 -9.54
CA PHE A 90 4.11 2.74 -10.19
C PHE A 90 3.90 1.53 -9.26
N ILE A 91 3.57 1.73 -7.98
CA ILE A 91 3.50 0.67 -6.98
C ILE A 91 2.45 -0.37 -7.30
N GLY A 92 1.26 0.07 -7.75
CA GLY A 92 0.13 -0.83 -7.99
C GLY A 92 0.45 -1.93 -8.98
N ILE A 93 1.37 -1.65 -9.92
CA ILE A 93 1.87 -2.63 -10.89
C ILE A 93 2.72 -3.68 -10.18
N PHE A 94 3.72 -3.26 -9.40
CA PHE A 94 4.61 -4.20 -8.70
C PHE A 94 3.88 -5.00 -7.62
N THR A 95 3.08 -4.37 -6.76
CA THR A 95 2.31 -5.08 -5.73
C THR A 95 1.29 -6.02 -6.35
N GLY A 96 0.66 -5.62 -7.45
CA GLY A 96 -0.22 -6.48 -8.25
C GLY A 96 0.50 -7.73 -8.79
N ILE A 97 1.72 -7.57 -9.33
CA ILE A 97 2.55 -8.70 -9.82
C ILE A 97 2.89 -9.65 -8.67
N PHE A 98 3.38 -9.14 -7.53
CA PHE A 98 3.73 -9.98 -6.37
C PHE A 98 2.51 -10.70 -5.79
N ALA A 99 1.36 -10.02 -5.70
CA ALA A 99 0.12 -10.62 -5.25
C ALA A 99 -0.36 -11.72 -6.22
N GLY A 100 -0.30 -11.47 -7.53
CA GLY A 100 -0.62 -12.44 -8.56
C GLY A 100 0.27 -13.69 -8.49
N LEU A 101 1.58 -13.51 -8.33
CA LEU A 101 2.53 -14.63 -8.18
C LEU A 101 2.29 -15.42 -6.88
N ALA A 102 2.00 -14.75 -5.78
CA ALA A 102 1.68 -15.41 -4.50
C ALA A 102 0.41 -16.27 -4.62
N ILE A 103 -0.64 -15.75 -5.25
CA ILE A 103 -1.89 -16.49 -5.53
C ILE A 103 -1.61 -17.67 -6.47
N TYR A 104 -0.88 -17.45 -7.57
CA TYR A 104 -0.55 -18.49 -8.54
C TYR A 104 0.19 -19.67 -7.88
N HIS A 105 1.24 -19.39 -7.12
CA HIS A 105 1.99 -20.42 -6.41
C HIS A 105 1.17 -21.08 -5.30
N GLY A 106 0.32 -20.33 -4.59
CA GLY A 106 -0.61 -20.89 -3.60
C GLY A 106 -1.58 -21.92 -4.20
N ILE A 107 -2.16 -21.61 -5.37
CA ILE A 107 -3.05 -22.52 -6.11
C ILE A 107 -2.29 -23.78 -6.55
N GLN A 108 -1.08 -23.62 -7.10
CA GLN A 108 -0.28 -24.76 -7.54
C GLN A 108 0.13 -25.66 -6.37
N SER A 109 0.49 -25.09 -5.22
CA SER A 109 0.81 -25.89 -4.02
C SER A 109 -0.38 -26.69 -3.49
N ARG A 110 -1.62 -26.17 -3.61
CA ARG A 110 -2.84 -26.90 -3.21
C ARG A 110 -3.11 -28.14 -4.05
N LYS A 111 -2.73 -28.14 -5.33
CA LYS A 111 -2.91 -29.30 -6.22
C LYS A 111 -2.07 -30.50 -5.82
N VAL A 112 -0.98 -30.27 -5.07
CA VAL A 112 0.02 -31.30 -4.77
C VAL A 112 -0.09 -31.80 -3.33
N GLN A 113 -0.39 -30.92 -2.39
CA GLN A 113 -0.53 -31.31 -0.99
C GLN A 113 -1.46 -30.35 -0.24
N VAL A 114 -2.39 -30.91 0.54
CA VAL A 114 -3.23 -30.14 1.49
C VAL A 114 -2.34 -29.70 2.66
N SER A 115 -1.59 -28.62 2.45
CA SER A 115 -0.75 -28.04 3.49
C SER A 115 -1.37 -26.73 3.98
N ARG A 116 -1.51 -26.57 5.30
CA ARG A 116 -1.94 -25.31 5.93
C ARG A 116 -1.12 -24.10 5.44
N ARG A 117 0.12 -24.31 5.00
CA ARG A 117 1.01 -23.26 4.48
C ARG A 117 0.56 -22.73 3.10
N ALA A 118 0.02 -23.60 2.24
CA ALA A 118 -0.52 -23.19 0.94
C ALA A 118 -1.76 -22.28 1.12
N ASP A 119 -2.58 -22.56 2.13
CA ASP A 119 -3.74 -21.73 2.47
C ASP A 119 -3.33 -20.32 2.89
N TRP A 120 -2.30 -20.18 3.72
CA TRP A 120 -1.78 -18.88 4.13
C TRP A 120 -1.22 -18.05 2.97
N GLY A 121 -0.50 -18.68 2.03
CA GLY A 121 -0.01 -17.98 0.83
C GLY A 121 -1.15 -17.43 -0.02
N LEU A 122 -2.23 -18.19 -0.17
CA LEU A 122 -3.43 -17.75 -0.89
C LEU A 122 -4.16 -16.61 -0.16
N ILE A 123 -4.33 -16.71 1.16
CA ILE A 123 -4.96 -15.67 1.98
C ILE A 123 -4.15 -14.37 1.90
N LEU A 124 -2.84 -14.43 2.15
CA LEU A 124 -1.96 -13.26 2.11
C LEU A 124 -1.93 -12.64 0.71
N GLY A 125 -1.80 -13.44 -0.34
CA GLY A 125 -1.84 -12.96 -1.72
C GLY A 125 -3.16 -12.25 -2.05
N SER A 126 -4.29 -12.80 -1.58
CA SER A 126 -5.62 -12.21 -1.78
C SER A 126 -5.79 -10.88 -1.05
N VAL A 127 -5.33 -10.80 0.21
CA VAL A 127 -5.36 -9.56 1.00
C VAL A 127 -4.49 -8.48 0.35
N THR A 128 -3.27 -8.82 -0.08
CA THR A 128 -2.38 -7.89 -0.76
C THR A 128 -2.97 -7.40 -2.09
N ALA A 129 -3.61 -8.28 -2.86
CA ALA A 129 -4.31 -7.89 -4.08
C ALA A 129 -5.45 -6.91 -3.80
N PHE A 130 -6.28 -7.20 -2.79
CA PHE A 130 -7.38 -6.33 -2.39
C PHE A 130 -6.88 -4.95 -1.93
N LEU A 131 -5.89 -4.91 -1.03
CA LEU A 131 -5.28 -3.65 -0.58
C LEU A 131 -4.67 -2.86 -1.73
N THR A 132 -4.04 -3.54 -2.70
CA THR A 132 -3.52 -2.89 -3.91
C THR A 132 -4.63 -2.19 -4.69
N VAL A 133 -5.77 -2.85 -4.90
CA VAL A 133 -6.92 -2.24 -5.60
C VAL A 133 -7.44 -1.03 -4.84
N VAL A 134 -7.61 -1.12 -3.52
CA VAL A 134 -8.06 -0.01 -2.68
C VAL A 134 -7.10 1.18 -2.78
N LEU A 135 -5.79 0.93 -2.69
CA LEU A 135 -4.76 1.98 -2.82
C LEU A 135 -4.76 2.61 -4.22
N VAL A 136 -4.94 1.83 -5.28
CA VAL A 136 -5.04 2.37 -6.66
C VAL A 136 -6.27 3.26 -6.79
N ILE A 137 -7.43 2.84 -6.27
CA ILE A 137 -8.66 3.65 -6.28
C ILE A 137 -8.45 4.94 -5.49
N TYR A 138 -7.83 4.86 -4.31
CA TYR A 138 -7.48 6.03 -3.51
C TYR A 138 -6.59 7.01 -4.29
N GLN A 139 -5.52 6.52 -4.94
CA GLN A 139 -4.62 7.34 -5.75
C GLN A 139 -5.35 7.99 -6.94
N ILE A 140 -6.24 7.26 -7.62
CA ILE A 140 -7.07 7.84 -8.71
C ILE A 140 -7.95 8.97 -8.15
N ASN A 141 -8.62 8.75 -7.03
CA ASN A 141 -9.49 9.76 -6.42
C ASN A 141 -8.71 11.01 -5.99
N VAL A 142 -7.53 10.84 -5.39
CA VAL A 142 -6.63 11.95 -5.05
C VAL A 142 -6.16 12.68 -6.30
N THR A 143 -5.79 11.94 -7.36
CA THR A 143 -5.37 12.53 -8.65
C THR A 143 -6.48 13.36 -9.28
N VAL A 144 -7.70 12.82 -9.33
CA VAL A 144 -8.87 13.51 -9.90
C VAL A 144 -9.18 14.75 -9.08
N LYS A 145 -9.18 14.65 -7.74
CA LYS A 145 -9.43 15.79 -6.86
C LYS A 145 -8.38 16.89 -7.04
N ALA A 146 -7.09 16.51 -7.10
CA ALA A 146 -6.00 17.46 -7.32
C ALA A 146 -6.09 18.12 -8.71
N ASN A 147 -6.40 17.37 -9.76
CA ASN A 147 -6.56 17.92 -11.11
C ASN A 147 -7.75 18.88 -11.21
N ASN A 148 -8.89 18.53 -10.60
CA ASN A 148 -10.07 19.41 -10.57
C ASN A 148 -9.75 20.70 -9.82
N LEU A 149 -9.08 20.60 -8.67
CA LEU A 149 -8.66 21.77 -7.91
C LEU A 149 -7.66 22.62 -8.69
N ASN A 150 -6.69 22.02 -9.38
CA ASN A 150 -5.75 22.76 -10.21
C ASN A 150 -6.47 23.49 -11.35
N GLN A 151 -7.49 22.88 -11.96
CA GLN A 151 -8.31 23.55 -12.97
C GLN A 151 -9.12 24.70 -12.40
N GLU A 152 -9.73 24.52 -11.24
CA GLU A 152 -10.49 25.56 -10.52
C GLU A 152 -9.58 26.74 -10.18
N ILE A 153 -8.46 26.47 -9.52
CA ILE A 153 -7.46 27.49 -9.17
C ILE A 153 -6.95 28.19 -10.43
N SER A 154 -6.55 27.45 -11.46
CA SER A 154 -6.07 28.05 -12.71
C SER A 154 -7.09 28.94 -13.38
N ALA A 155 -8.38 28.60 -13.30
CA ALA A 155 -9.46 29.42 -13.83
C ALA A 155 -9.65 30.70 -13.01
N GLU A 156 -9.52 30.62 -11.69
CA GLU A 156 -9.60 31.78 -10.79
C GLU A 156 -8.44 32.75 -10.97
N ILE A 157 -7.20 32.25 -10.93
CA ILE A 157 -6.00 33.11 -10.96
C ILE A 157 -5.47 33.39 -12.36
N GLY A 158 -6.06 32.81 -13.41
CA GLY A 158 -5.61 32.98 -14.79
C GLY A 158 -4.24 32.36 -15.14
N ILE A 159 -3.67 31.54 -14.25
CA ILE A 159 -2.35 30.90 -14.43
C ILE A 159 -2.54 29.39 -14.56
N GLU A 160 -2.07 28.81 -15.66
CA GLU A 160 -2.13 27.36 -15.86
C GLU A 160 -1.15 26.65 -14.90
N ILE A 161 -1.71 25.94 -13.92
CA ILE A 161 -0.96 25.07 -13.02
C ILE A 161 -0.63 23.80 -13.80
N PRO A 162 0.61 23.31 -13.74
CA PRO A 162 1.01 22.11 -14.45
C PRO A 162 0.09 20.94 -14.11
N LYS A 163 -0.39 20.23 -15.14
CA LYS A 163 -1.22 19.01 -15.02
C LYS A 163 -0.38 17.82 -14.56
N ILE A 164 0.18 17.94 -13.37
CA ILE A 164 0.95 16.90 -12.69
C ILE A 164 0.33 16.65 -11.33
N LEU A 165 0.52 15.43 -10.83
CA LEU A 165 0.16 15.11 -9.46
C LEU A 165 0.97 15.98 -8.50
N PRO A 166 0.34 16.52 -7.43
CA PRO A 166 1.09 17.11 -6.34
C PRO A 166 2.04 16.04 -5.81
N SER A 167 3.30 16.44 -5.63
CA SER A 167 4.30 15.63 -4.97
C SER A 167 3.89 15.35 -3.51
N GLY A 168 2.98 16.16 -2.97
CA GLY A 168 2.13 15.80 -1.84
C GLY A 168 1.26 16.97 -1.38
N HIS A 169 0.54 16.75 -0.28
CA HIS A 169 -0.42 17.70 0.26
C HIS A 169 -0.42 17.66 1.78
N THR A 170 -0.83 18.75 2.41
CA THR A 170 -1.01 18.82 3.86
C THR A 170 -2.25 19.63 4.15
N ILE A 171 -3.06 19.15 5.08
CA ILE A 171 -4.16 19.91 5.66
C ILE A 171 -3.60 20.55 6.91
N TYR A 172 -3.74 21.85 7.04
CA TYR A 172 -3.39 22.56 8.26
C TYR A 172 -4.66 23.14 8.86
N GLU A 173 -4.78 22.96 10.16
CA GLU A 173 -5.79 23.59 11.00
C GLU A 173 -5.02 24.32 12.10
N THR A 174 -5.36 25.59 12.35
CA THR A 174 -4.81 26.34 13.46
C THR A 174 -5.38 25.83 14.78
N ALA A 175 -4.66 26.08 15.88
CA ALA A 175 -5.02 25.53 17.19
C ALA A 175 -6.32 26.13 17.76
N ASP A 176 -6.72 27.27 17.23
CA ASP A 176 -7.92 28.02 17.54
C ASP A 176 -9.05 27.81 16.53
N GLU A 177 -8.86 26.90 15.54
CA GLU A 177 -9.79 26.60 14.44
C GLU A 177 -10.17 27.80 13.55
N LYS A 178 -9.53 28.96 13.75
CA LYS A 178 -9.83 30.18 12.98
C LYS A 178 -9.29 30.16 11.57
N ALA A 179 -8.19 29.44 11.36
CA ALA A 179 -7.62 29.23 10.04
C ALA A 179 -7.55 27.74 9.69
N ALA A 180 -8.18 27.41 8.58
CA ALA A 180 -8.05 26.11 7.95
C ALA A 180 -7.57 26.31 6.53
N GLY A 181 -6.72 25.41 6.08
CA GLY A 181 -6.28 25.48 4.71
C GLY A 181 -5.62 24.24 4.17
N TYR A 182 -5.47 24.25 2.85
CA TYR A 182 -4.85 23.17 2.11
C TYR A 182 -3.54 23.67 1.52
N MET A 183 -2.48 22.89 1.73
CA MET A 183 -1.20 23.09 1.07
C MET A 183 -1.02 22.00 0.03
N TYR A 184 -0.76 22.40 -1.20
CA TYR A 184 -0.35 21.50 -2.29
C TYR A 184 1.08 21.83 -2.69
N PHE A 185 1.93 20.82 -2.81
CA PHE A 185 3.29 20.99 -3.27
C PHE A 185 3.55 20.21 -4.55
N TYR A 186 4.21 20.84 -5.50
CA TYR A 186 4.51 20.31 -6.82
C TYR A 186 6.01 20.45 -7.07
N THR A 187 6.67 19.37 -7.48
CA THR A 187 8.05 19.44 -7.99
C THR A 187 8.03 19.37 -9.52
N LEU A 188 8.61 20.37 -10.16
CA LEU A 188 8.72 20.47 -11.61
C LEU A 188 10.08 19.95 -12.08
N ASN A 189 10.12 19.50 -13.33
CA ASN A 189 11.39 19.37 -14.04
C ASN A 189 11.77 20.72 -14.64
N GLU A 190 13.04 20.88 -15.02
CA GLU A 190 13.59 22.15 -15.53
C GLU A 190 12.79 22.72 -16.72
N GLN A 191 12.34 21.86 -17.64
CA GLN A 191 11.52 22.29 -18.78
C GLN A 191 10.18 22.91 -18.33
N LYS A 192 9.40 22.18 -17.50
CA LYS A 192 8.10 22.66 -17.00
C LYS A 192 8.25 23.85 -16.07
N ALA A 193 9.36 23.93 -15.35
CA ALA A 193 9.71 25.06 -14.50
C ALA A 193 9.90 26.33 -15.34
N GLY A 194 10.60 26.24 -16.48
CA GLY A 194 10.72 27.32 -17.45
C GLY A 194 9.38 27.75 -18.04
N GLU A 195 8.59 26.80 -18.55
CA GLU A 195 7.24 27.07 -19.09
C GLU A 195 6.32 27.76 -18.06
N PHE A 196 6.36 27.29 -16.81
CA PHE A 196 5.57 27.87 -15.73
C PHE A 196 6.05 29.28 -15.38
N LEU A 197 7.37 29.49 -15.27
CA LEU A 197 7.94 30.79 -14.97
C LEU A 197 7.64 31.82 -16.06
N ASP A 198 7.73 31.43 -17.34
CA ASP A 198 7.39 32.29 -18.46
C ASP A 198 5.91 32.69 -18.41
N ASN A 199 5.00 31.74 -18.14
CA ASN A 199 3.58 32.02 -17.97
C ASN A 199 3.32 32.96 -16.78
N LEU A 200 4.02 32.74 -15.67
CA LEU A 200 3.93 33.57 -14.48
C LEU A 200 4.40 35.00 -14.81
N GLN A 201 5.62 35.19 -15.32
CA GLN A 201 6.18 36.52 -15.62
C GLN A 201 5.39 37.32 -16.66
N ASN A 202 4.74 36.65 -17.61
CA ASN A 202 3.92 37.29 -18.63
C ASN A 202 2.47 37.54 -18.19
N HIS A 203 2.08 37.13 -16.98
CA HIS A 203 0.73 37.31 -16.49
C HIS A 203 0.42 38.80 -16.25
N ALA A 204 -0.76 39.26 -16.67
CA ALA A 204 -1.13 40.67 -16.68
C ALA A 204 -1.27 41.29 -15.27
N SER A 205 -1.38 40.46 -14.24
CA SER A 205 -1.34 40.91 -12.84
C SER A 205 0.11 41.28 -12.49
N HIS A 206 0.42 42.57 -12.61
CA HIS A 206 1.73 43.19 -12.31
C HIS A 206 2.29 42.95 -10.89
N GLY A 207 1.69 42.10 -10.04
CA GLY A 207 2.04 41.89 -8.64
C GLY A 207 3.04 40.75 -8.37
N ILE A 208 3.64 40.15 -9.40
CA ILE A 208 4.59 39.04 -9.23
C ILE A 208 5.96 39.64 -8.90
N PHE A 209 6.11 40.03 -7.64
CA PHE A 209 7.37 40.53 -7.11
C PHE A 209 7.96 39.50 -6.14
N PRO A 210 9.28 39.54 -5.88
CA PRO A 210 9.73 39.15 -4.55
C PRO A 210 8.89 39.95 -3.54
N LEU A 211 8.11 39.28 -2.70
CA LEU A 211 7.24 39.93 -1.72
C LEU A 211 8.06 41.00 -0.96
N PRO A 212 7.60 42.26 -0.90
CA PRO A 212 8.17 43.22 0.03
C PRO A 212 8.21 42.61 1.43
N THR A 213 9.30 42.84 2.17
CA THR A 213 9.50 42.26 3.51
C THR A 213 8.31 42.52 4.46
N GLU A 214 7.60 43.63 4.26
CA GLU A 214 6.41 44.01 5.04
C GLU A 214 5.24 43.04 4.81
N ASP A 215 4.88 42.74 3.55
CA ASP A 215 3.80 41.80 3.21
C ASP A 215 4.10 40.36 3.67
N LEU A 216 5.39 40.00 3.66
CA LEU A 216 5.89 38.72 4.17
C LEU A 216 5.73 38.59 5.68
N THR A 217 6.11 39.63 6.43
CA THR A 217 5.97 39.69 7.89
C THR A 217 4.50 39.58 8.29
N LEU A 218 3.64 40.22 7.51
CA LEU A 218 2.20 40.22 7.72
C LEU A 218 1.55 38.87 7.41
N LEU A 219 1.94 38.21 6.32
CA LEU A 219 1.52 36.83 6.05
C LEU A 219 1.97 35.87 7.17
N GLU A 220 3.19 36.06 7.69
CA GLU A 220 3.68 35.32 8.85
C GLU A 220 2.84 35.59 10.11
N GLU A 221 2.37 36.83 10.31
CA GLU A 221 1.50 37.23 11.42
C GLU A 221 0.09 36.64 11.28
N ILE A 222 -0.55 36.78 10.12
CA ILE A 222 -1.91 36.24 9.83
C ILE A 222 -1.92 34.73 9.96
N THR A 223 -0.84 34.06 9.54
CA THR A 223 -0.75 32.61 9.69
C THR A 223 -0.30 32.17 11.08
N GLU A 224 -0.03 33.10 12.00
CA GLU A 224 0.41 32.97 13.40
C GLU A 224 1.59 32.00 13.64
N LYS A 225 2.25 31.50 12.59
CA LYS A 225 2.93 30.20 12.69
C LYS A 225 3.93 29.97 11.54
N LYS A 226 5.09 29.38 11.90
CA LYS A 226 6.23 28.92 11.05
C LYS A 226 5.91 27.90 9.94
N PHE A 227 4.68 27.84 9.45
CA PHE A 227 4.19 26.76 8.59
C PHE A 227 4.38 27.07 7.11
N LEU A 228 4.52 28.34 6.77
CA LEU A 228 4.87 28.79 5.44
C LEU A 228 6.39 28.73 5.28
N ASP A 229 6.89 27.77 4.49
CA ASP A 229 8.26 27.80 3.99
C ASP A 229 8.31 28.83 2.85
N PHE A 230 8.71 30.06 3.19
CA PHE A 230 8.91 31.13 2.23
C PHE A 230 10.32 31.07 1.65
N PRO A 231 10.49 30.63 0.39
CA PRO A 231 11.80 30.64 -0.25
C PRO A 231 12.28 32.08 -0.45
N GLN A 232 13.49 32.39 0.04
CA GLN A 232 14.07 33.74 -0.10
C GLN A 232 14.22 34.22 -1.55
N THR A 233 14.16 33.33 -2.55
CA THR A 233 14.29 33.67 -3.97
C THR A 233 13.08 33.30 -4.82
N GLY A 234 11.93 33.06 -4.21
CA GLY A 234 10.72 32.69 -4.94
C GLY A 234 9.92 33.85 -5.53
N TYR A 235 9.01 33.48 -6.42
CA TYR A 235 7.93 34.35 -6.91
C TYR A 235 6.66 34.06 -6.11
N TYR A 236 5.90 35.12 -5.86
CA TYR A 236 4.71 35.06 -5.04
C TYR A 236 3.53 35.66 -5.78
N LEU A 237 2.38 35.02 -5.63
CA LEU A 237 1.11 35.51 -6.12
C LEU A 237 0.08 35.31 -5.01
N ILE A 238 -0.57 36.39 -4.62
CA ILE A 238 -1.66 36.37 -3.65
C ILE A 238 -2.91 36.79 -4.40
N TYR A 239 -3.93 35.94 -4.34
CA TYR A 239 -5.24 36.19 -4.91
C TYR A 239 -6.28 36.17 -3.81
N ASP A 240 -6.96 37.29 -3.62
CA ASP A 240 -8.10 37.42 -2.73
C ASP A 240 -9.36 36.90 -3.43
N ARG A 241 -9.85 35.76 -2.98
CA ARG A 241 -11.05 35.13 -3.53
C ARG A 241 -12.34 35.84 -3.14
N LEU A 242 -12.35 36.61 -2.05
CA LEU A 242 -13.55 37.36 -1.64
C LEU A 242 -13.76 38.58 -2.53
N ASN A 243 -12.67 39.26 -2.86
CA ASN A 243 -12.69 40.48 -3.66
C ASN A 243 -12.39 40.25 -5.15
N GLU A 244 -11.99 39.04 -5.53
CA GLU A 244 -11.54 38.68 -6.89
C GLU A 244 -10.39 39.56 -7.40
N THR A 245 -9.48 39.97 -6.49
CA THR A 245 -8.35 40.86 -6.77
C THR A 245 -7.01 40.23 -6.42
N TYR A 246 -5.93 40.75 -7.01
CA TYR A 246 -4.58 40.37 -6.61
C TYR A 246 -4.07 41.31 -5.51
N GLY A 247 -3.40 40.73 -4.52
CA GLY A 247 -2.88 41.44 -3.35
C GLY A 247 -3.55 41.01 -2.05
N VAL A 248 -3.26 41.75 -0.99
CA VAL A 248 -3.82 41.55 0.34
C VAL A 248 -4.57 42.82 0.73
N ASP A 249 -5.87 42.72 1.04
CA ASP A 249 -6.60 43.80 1.72
C ASP A 249 -6.65 43.50 3.22
N LEU A 250 -5.96 44.35 3.97
CA LEU A 250 -5.77 44.18 5.41
C LEU A 250 -6.89 44.72 6.27
N ASN A 251 -7.85 45.42 5.67
CA ASN A 251 -8.92 46.04 6.43
C ASN A 251 -10.11 45.11 6.63
N GLU A 252 -10.07 43.91 6.06
CA GLU A 252 -11.16 42.95 6.16
C GLU A 252 -11.04 42.05 7.40
N THR A 253 -12.19 41.67 7.96
CA THR A 253 -12.29 40.75 9.11
C THR A 253 -12.36 39.28 8.69
N LYS A 254 -12.48 39.04 7.38
CA LYS A 254 -12.54 37.71 6.78
C LYS A 254 -11.58 37.69 5.62
N HIS A 255 -10.85 36.59 5.50
CA HIS A 255 -9.88 36.45 4.44
C HIS A 255 -9.99 35.08 3.80
N HIS A 256 -10.12 35.06 2.48
CA HIS A 256 -9.97 33.83 1.70
C HIS A 256 -8.90 34.06 0.64
N TYR A 257 -7.66 33.76 1.01
CA TYR A 257 -6.51 33.95 0.14
C TYR A 257 -6.08 32.65 -0.51
N LEU A 258 -5.72 32.76 -1.78
CA LEU A 258 -4.94 31.77 -2.47
C LEU A 258 -3.52 32.32 -2.66
N LEU A 259 -2.57 31.72 -1.95
CA LEU A 259 -1.15 32.07 -2.03
C LEU A 259 -0.43 31.01 -2.87
N LEU A 260 0.06 31.41 -4.04
CA LEU A 260 0.94 30.61 -4.88
C LEU A 260 2.38 31.08 -4.69
N ILE A 261 3.25 30.13 -4.38
CA ILE A 261 4.68 30.33 -4.19
C ILE A 261 5.41 29.49 -5.23
N TYR A 262 6.33 30.08 -5.97
CA TYR A 262 7.22 29.35 -6.87
C TYR A 262 8.68 29.54 -6.44
N ASP A 263 9.33 28.47 -6.00
CA ASP A 263 10.75 28.43 -5.65
C ASP A 263 11.57 28.12 -6.92
N ASP A 264 12.28 29.14 -7.42
CA ASP A 264 13.08 29.09 -8.64
C ASP A 264 14.30 28.16 -8.54
N LYS A 265 14.84 27.94 -7.34
CA LYS A 265 16.00 27.09 -7.09
C LYS A 265 15.62 25.64 -6.94
N LYS A 266 14.48 25.36 -6.32
CA LYS A 266 13.98 23.99 -6.11
C LYS A 266 13.05 23.52 -7.24
N TYR A 267 12.63 24.42 -8.12
CA TYR A 267 11.61 24.17 -9.14
C TYR A 267 10.31 23.63 -8.52
N THR A 268 9.89 24.24 -7.41
CA THR A 268 8.68 23.80 -6.70
C THR A 268 7.60 24.86 -6.72
N ILE A 269 6.36 24.45 -6.95
CA ILE A 269 5.17 25.29 -6.73
C ILE A 269 4.53 24.83 -5.43
N THR A 270 4.27 25.77 -4.53
CA THR A 270 3.46 25.55 -3.33
C THR A 270 2.23 26.43 -3.40
N ILE A 271 1.06 25.84 -3.22
CA ILE A 271 -0.21 26.56 -3.23
C ILE A 271 -0.87 26.40 -1.87
N TYR A 272 -1.18 27.51 -1.24
CA TYR A 272 -1.93 27.59 0.00
C TYR A 272 -3.32 28.17 -0.28
N ASP A 273 -4.36 27.38 0.00
CA ASP A 273 -5.73 27.87 0.12
C ASP A 273 -5.96 28.20 1.60
N ILE A 274 -5.86 29.48 1.96
CA ILE A 274 -5.95 29.99 3.34
C ILE A 274 -7.34 30.57 3.55
N ARG A 275 -8.08 30.02 4.51
CA ARG A 275 -9.36 30.57 4.95
C ARG A 275 -9.22 31.00 6.39
N TYR A 276 -9.47 32.27 6.65
CA TYR A 276 -9.44 32.86 7.98
C TYR A 276 -10.78 33.52 8.27
N GLU A 277 -11.43 33.07 9.34
CA GLU A 277 -12.64 33.67 9.89
C GLU A 277 -12.35 34.11 11.34
N GLU A 278 -12.45 35.41 11.61
CA GLU A 278 -12.17 35.98 12.94
C GLU A 278 -13.23 35.66 14.01
#